data_AF-A0A517ZYH9-F1
#
_entry.id   AF-A0A517ZYH9-F1
#
_cell.length_a   1.000
_cell.length_b   1.000
_cell.length_c   1.000
_cell.angle_alpha   90.00
_cell.angle_beta   90.00
_cell.angle_gamma   90.00
#
_symmetry.space_group_name_H-M   'P 1'
#
loop_
_entity.id
_entity.type
_entity.pdbx_description
1 polymer ?
#
loop_
_entity_poly.entity_id
_entity_poly.type
_entity_poly.pdbx_seq_one_letter_code
_entity_poly.pdbx_strand_id
1 'polypeptide(L)'
;MNRFAIVAVAVLGISLSAAGQVRADHDHDHELRPAETYRFGAYSHVDQLANRVMRDANAVCWEMYRNYSYEPGYRQAYREAYEMLKTAEYIHELVHHGGRRSRVAHEIEELDKLFHQIEQGTSQWQRPRYRDYHGGLDEKLEALETNLHNLMDDAGYKPKNTLAPRPENLPQAQPAPPSNTRYPSIKRQRHDYFVPRSNNRQQYTADNR
;
A
#
# COMPACT_ATOMS: atom_id res chain seq x y z
N MET A 1 27.48 -22.16 21.33
CA MET A 1 27.06 -23.51 20.89
C MET A 1 25.60 -23.68 21.25
N ASN A 2 24.69 -23.28 20.35
CA ASN A 2 23.25 -23.28 20.63
C ASN A 2 22.58 -24.45 19.91
N ARG A 3 21.90 -25.30 20.68
CA ARG A 3 21.15 -26.46 20.22
C ARG A 3 19.74 -26.01 19.83
N PHE A 4 19.42 -26.01 18.54
CA PHE A 4 18.04 -25.87 18.07
C PHE A 4 17.41 -27.26 17.99
N ALA A 5 16.34 -27.46 18.78
CA ALA A 5 15.53 -28.65 18.75
C ALA A 5 14.58 -28.58 17.54
N ILE A 6 14.67 -29.57 16.66
CA ILE A 6 13.78 -29.77 15.52
C ILE A 6 12.56 -30.55 16.02
N VAL A 7 11.38 -29.94 15.97
CA VAL A 7 10.10 -30.67 16.14
C VAL A 7 9.65 -31.12 14.76
N ALA A 8 9.80 -32.41 14.48
CA ALA A 8 9.25 -33.07 13.32
C ALA A 8 7.75 -33.34 13.56
N VAL A 9 6.88 -32.71 12.77
CA VAL A 9 5.47 -33.08 12.71
C VAL A 9 5.28 -34.05 11.54
N ALA A 10 5.08 -35.31 11.88
CA ALA A 10 4.70 -36.35 10.93
C ALA A 10 3.20 -36.22 10.61
N VAL A 11 2.87 -35.85 9.38
CA VAL A 11 1.50 -35.96 8.85
C VAL A 11 1.43 -37.28 8.07
N LEU A 12 0.84 -38.28 8.72
CA LEU A 12 0.43 -39.55 8.09
C LEU A 12 -0.78 -39.30 7.19
N GLY A 13 -0.70 -39.77 5.96
CA GLY A 13 -1.70 -39.58 4.92
C GLY A 13 -2.86 -40.57 4.96
N ILE A 14 -3.87 -40.27 4.14
CA ILE A 14 -4.79 -41.24 3.56
C ILE A 14 -4.98 -40.84 2.11
N SER A 15 -4.49 -41.68 1.19
CA SER A 15 -4.83 -41.65 -0.22
C SER A 15 -6.17 -42.34 -0.42
N LEU A 16 -7.11 -41.68 -1.10
CA LEU A 16 -8.29 -42.34 -1.67
C LEU A 16 -8.38 -41.93 -3.14
N SER A 17 -8.01 -42.86 -4.02
CA SER A 17 -8.22 -42.75 -5.47
C SER A 17 -9.65 -43.16 -5.79
N ALA A 18 -10.44 -42.26 -6.36
CA ALA A 18 -11.69 -42.59 -7.04
C ALA A 18 -11.54 -42.19 -8.52
N ALA A 19 -11.43 -43.20 -9.38
CA ALA A 19 -11.53 -43.04 -10.82
C ALA A 19 -13.02 -42.85 -11.17
N GLY A 20 -13.36 -41.65 -11.63
CA GLY A 20 -14.67 -41.30 -12.16
C GLY A 20 -14.48 -40.48 -13.43
N GLN A 21 -14.50 -41.16 -14.57
CA GLN A 21 -14.42 -40.57 -15.89
C GLN A 21 -15.83 -40.06 -16.26
N VAL A 22 -16.04 -38.76 -16.16
CA VAL A 22 -17.28 -38.10 -16.59
C VAL A 22 -16.92 -37.08 -17.66
N ARG A 23 -17.53 -37.25 -18.82
CA ARG A 23 -17.54 -36.30 -19.94
C ARG A 23 -18.03 -34.95 -19.42
N ALA A 24 -17.25 -33.89 -19.62
CA ALA A 24 -17.71 -32.53 -19.43
C ALA A 24 -17.92 -31.92 -20.81
N ASP A 25 -19.19 -31.80 -21.16
CA ASP A 25 -19.68 -30.89 -22.18
C ASP A 25 -19.35 -29.44 -21.77
N HIS A 26 -19.32 -28.59 -22.79
CA HIS A 26 -18.94 -27.20 -22.74
C HIS A 26 -20.04 -26.35 -22.09
N ASP A 27 -20.16 -26.44 -20.76
CA ASP A 27 -21.03 -25.55 -19.98
C ASP A 27 -20.24 -24.33 -19.50
N HIS A 28 -20.71 -23.16 -19.95
CA HIS A 28 -20.33 -21.87 -19.41
C HIS A 28 -20.96 -21.70 -18.03
N ASP A 29 -20.35 -22.35 -17.04
CA ASP A 29 -20.58 -22.04 -15.64
C ASP A 29 -20.03 -20.64 -15.37
N HIS A 30 -20.89 -19.63 -15.55
CA HIS A 30 -20.81 -18.40 -14.79
C HIS A 30 -21.04 -18.78 -13.32
N GLU A 31 -20.01 -19.38 -12.72
CA GLU A 31 -19.91 -19.59 -11.29
C GLU A 31 -20.19 -18.22 -10.66
N LEU A 32 -21.34 -18.12 -10.00
CA LEU A 32 -21.80 -16.94 -9.30
C LEU A 32 -20.69 -16.62 -8.29
N ARG A 33 -19.79 -15.71 -8.67
CA ARG A 33 -18.79 -15.16 -7.75
C ARG A 33 -19.56 -14.79 -6.48
N PRO A 34 -19.20 -15.35 -5.31
CA PRO A 34 -19.92 -15.09 -4.07
C PRO A 34 -20.11 -13.59 -3.97
N ALA A 35 -21.36 -13.17 -3.80
CA ALA A 35 -21.73 -11.76 -3.82
C ALA A 35 -20.84 -11.02 -2.82
N GLU A 36 -19.86 -10.27 -3.33
CA GLU A 36 -18.98 -9.45 -2.52
C GLU A 36 -19.89 -8.54 -1.71
N THR A 37 -19.93 -8.76 -0.40
CA THR A 37 -20.72 -7.93 0.50
C THR A 37 -20.11 -6.54 0.48
N TYR A 38 -20.66 -5.69 -0.39
CA TYR A 38 -20.14 -4.36 -0.66
C TYR A 38 -20.32 -3.50 0.60
N ARG A 39 -19.25 -3.40 1.40
CA ARG A 39 -19.25 -2.66 2.66
C ARG A 39 -19.17 -1.17 2.34
N PHE A 40 -20.28 -0.46 2.44
CA PHE A 40 -20.33 0.97 2.15
C PHE A 40 -19.60 1.78 3.25
N GLY A 41 -18.58 2.57 2.90
CA GLY A 41 -17.87 3.48 3.81
C GLY A 41 -16.33 3.37 3.72
N ALA A 42 -15.60 4.18 4.50
CA ALA A 42 -14.13 4.27 4.49
C ALA A 42 -13.36 2.93 4.56
N TYR A 43 -13.99 1.86 5.05
CA TYR A 43 -13.41 0.51 5.04
C TYR A 43 -13.27 -0.08 3.63
N SER A 44 -14.10 0.29 2.65
CA SER A 44 -13.94 -0.20 1.27
C SER A 44 -12.68 0.34 0.61
N HIS A 45 -12.24 1.54 0.98
CA HIS A 45 -11.01 2.12 0.43
C HIS A 45 -9.77 1.45 1.01
N VAL A 46 -9.74 1.26 2.34
CA VAL A 46 -8.65 0.53 3.02
C VAL A 46 -8.54 -0.90 2.48
N ASP A 47 -9.67 -1.57 2.20
CA ASP A 47 -9.70 -2.92 1.62
C ASP A 47 -9.08 -2.95 0.21
N GLN A 48 -9.43 -1.97 -0.64
CA GLN A 48 -8.85 -1.82 -1.98
C GLN A 48 -7.35 -1.55 -1.93
N LEU A 49 -6.89 -0.71 -0.99
CA LEU A 49 -5.46 -0.44 -0.79
C LEU A 49 -4.73 -1.70 -0.30
N ALA A 50 -5.29 -2.44 0.66
CA ALA A 50 -4.70 -3.70 1.14
C ALA A 50 -4.56 -4.73 0.02
N ASN A 51 -5.60 -4.90 -0.82
CA ASN A 51 -5.54 -5.76 -2.01
C ASN A 51 -4.47 -5.29 -3.02
N ARG A 52 -4.31 -3.97 -3.21
CA ARG A 52 -3.27 -3.42 -4.09
C ARG A 52 -1.86 -3.72 -3.56
N VAL A 53 -1.61 -3.46 -2.28
CA VAL A 53 -0.34 -3.78 -1.61
C VAL A 53 -0.02 -5.28 -1.73
N MET A 54 -1.00 -6.16 -1.52
CA MET A 54 -0.84 -7.60 -1.71
C MET A 54 -0.41 -7.96 -3.14
N ARG A 55 -1.05 -7.35 -4.16
CA ARG A 55 -0.70 -7.60 -5.57
C ARG A 55 0.69 -7.09 -5.92
N ASP A 56 1.07 -5.92 -5.42
CA ASP A 56 2.40 -5.34 -5.63
C ASP A 56 3.49 -6.17 -4.95
N ALA A 57 3.24 -6.66 -3.72
CA ALA A 57 4.15 -7.58 -3.03
C ALA A 57 4.34 -8.89 -3.81
N ASN A 58 3.26 -9.44 -4.39
CA ASN A 58 3.36 -10.60 -5.27
C ASN A 58 4.16 -10.30 -6.55
N ALA A 59 3.96 -9.11 -7.13
CA ALA A 59 4.74 -8.67 -8.28
C ALA A 59 6.24 -8.56 -7.96
N VAL A 60 6.61 -8.06 -6.77
CA VAL A 60 7.99 -8.05 -6.26
C VAL A 60 8.55 -9.48 -6.14
N CYS A 61 7.81 -10.42 -5.55
CA CYS A 61 8.24 -11.82 -5.49
C CYS A 61 8.51 -12.40 -6.89
N TRP A 62 7.58 -12.22 -7.83
CA TRP A 62 7.74 -12.70 -9.21
C TRP A 62 8.95 -12.09 -9.91
N GLU A 63 9.16 -10.79 -9.70
CA GLU A 63 10.27 -10.02 -10.22
C GLU A 63 11.61 -10.55 -9.74
N MET A 64 11.75 -10.72 -8.42
CA MET A 64 12.95 -11.26 -7.79
C MET A 64 13.24 -12.67 -8.29
N TYR A 65 12.23 -13.55 -8.29
CA TYR A 65 12.38 -14.95 -8.68
C TYR A 65 12.90 -15.11 -10.10
N ARG A 66 12.30 -14.38 -11.05
CA ARG A 66 12.62 -14.55 -12.47
C ARG A 66 13.98 -13.95 -12.85
N ASN A 67 14.46 -12.92 -12.15
CA ASN A 67 15.53 -12.07 -12.72
C ASN A 67 16.66 -11.72 -11.77
N TYR A 68 16.54 -12.06 -10.48
CA TYR A 68 17.55 -11.74 -9.49
C TYR A 68 17.99 -12.98 -8.71
N SER A 69 17.59 -14.18 -9.15
CA SER A 69 17.97 -15.45 -8.51
C SER A 69 19.47 -15.73 -8.48
N TYR A 70 20.24 -15.05 -9.34
CA TYR A 70 21.70 -15.11 -9.40
C TYR A 70 22.40 -14.07 -8.49
N GLU A 71 21.68 -13.11 -7.93
CA GLU A 71 22.29 -12.05 -7.11
C GLU A 71 22.78 -12.60 -5.76
N PRO A 72 23.93 -12.12 -5.24
CA PRO A 72 24.36 -12.43 -3.89
C PRO A 72 23.29 -12.02 -2.87
N GLY A 73 23.01 -12.89 -1.90
CA GLY A 73 22.00 -12.65 -0.88
C GLY A 73 20.55 -12.91 -1.33
N TYR A 74 20.31 -13.27 -2.60
CA TYR A 74 18.97 -13.54 -3.15
C TYR A 74 18.09 -14.41 -2.25
N ARG A 75 18.61 -15.54 -1.74
CA ARG A 75 17.81 -16.48 -0.94
C ARG A 75 17.24 -15.84 0.33
N GLN A 76 18.00 -14.95 0.97
CA GLN A 76 17.57 -14.26 2.17
C GLN A 76 16.52 -13.21 1.82
N ALA A 77 16.84 -12.31 0.88
CA ALA A 77 15.94 -11.25 0.46
C ALA A 77 14.62 -11.79 -0.11
N TYR A 78 14.68 -12.87 -0.90
CA TYR A 78 13.48 -13.53 -1.43
C TYR A 78 12.62 -14.15 -0.34
N ARG A 79 13.23 -14.73 0.70
CA ARG A 79 12.47 -15.23 1.86
C ARG A 79 11.76 -14.08 2.57
N GLU A 80 12.44 -12.95 2.77
CA GLU A 80 11.85 -11.73 3.37
C GLU A 80 10.71 -11.18 2.50
N ALA A 81 10.88 -11.13 1.17
CA ALA A 81 9.83 -10.74 0.24
C ALA A 81 8.62 -11.69 0.28
N TYR A 82 8.85 -12.99 0.45
CA TYR A 82 7.76 -13.95 0.59
C TYR A 82 7.03 -13.82 1.94
N GLU A 83 7.75 -13.52 3.03
CA GLU A 83 7.11 -13.15 4.30
C GLU A 83 6.28 -11.86 4.16
N MET A 84 6.81 -10.86 3.46
CA MET A 84 6.09 -9.61 3.15
C MET A 84 4.79 -9.88 2.40
N LEU A 85 4.80 -10.74 1.37
CA LEU A 85 3.59 -11.14 0.65
C LEU A 85 2.56 -11.78 1.60
N LYS A 86 2.97 -12.75 2.42
CA LYS A 86 2.06 -13.42 3.37
C LYS A 86 1.47 -12.43 4.39
N THR A 87 2.25 -11.48 4.86
CA THR A 87 1.74 -10.41 5.74
C THR A 87 0.74 -9.52 5.01
N ALA A 88 1.00 -9.16 3.75
CA ALA A 88 0.07 -8.36 2.95
C ALA A 88 -1.26 -9.11 2.68
N GLU A 89 -1.20 -10.40 2.37
CA GLU A 89 -2.39 -11.28 2.27
C GLU A 89 -3.17 -11.28 3.59
N TYR A 90 -2.49 -11.45 4.71
CA TYR A 90 -3.13 -11.44 6.03
C TYR A 90 -3.78 -10.09 6.37
N ILE A 91 -3.15 -8.96 6.03
CA ILE A 91 -3.74 -7.63 6.20
C ILE A 91 -5.01 -7.49 5.35
N HIS A 92 -4.98 -7.92 4.10
CA HIS A 92 -6.16 -7.91 3.22
C HIS A 92 -7.31 -8.72 3.84
N GLU A 93 -7.06 -9.96 4.25
CA GLU A 93 -8.08 -10.80 4.92
C GLU A 93 -8.62 -10.16 6.20
N LEU A 94 -7.73 -9.57 7.02
CA LEU A 94 -8.15 -8.85 8.22
C LEU A 94 -9.06 -7.66 7.89
N VAL A 95 -8.71 -6.84 6.90
CA VAL A 95 -9.52 -5.67 6.53
C VAL A 95 -10.85 -6.12 5.92
N HIS A 96 -10.80 -7.07 4.99
CA HIS A 96 -11.95 -7.63 4.29
C HIS A 96 -13.00 -8.17 5.27
N HIS A 97 -12.56 -8.93 6.28
CA HIS A 97 -13.44 -9.50 7.30
C HIS A 97 -13.74 -8.58 8.49
N GLY A 98 -13.29 -7.33 8.48
CA GLY A 98 -13.58 -6.37 9.57
C GLY A 98 -12.83 -6.63 10.87
N GLY A 99 -11.59 -7.11 10.77
CA GLY A 99 -10.66 -7.23 11.87
C GLY A 99 -10.47 -5.93 12.65
N ARG A 100 -9.99 -6.08 13.90
CA ARG A 100 -9.78 -4.93 14.79
C ARG A 100 -8.72 -3.99 14.21
N ARG A 101 -9.01 -2.68 14.18
CA ARG A 101 -8.07 -1.65 13.68
C ARG A 101 -6.67 -1.72 14.29
N SER A 102 -6.56 -1.99 15.59
CA SER A 102 -5.25 -2.12 16.25
C SER A 102 -4.43 -3.32 15.75
N ARG A 103 -5.11 -4.39 15.33
CA ARG A 103 -4.46 -5.56 14.72
C ARG A 103 -3.98 -5.21 13.32
N VAL A 104 -4.85 -4.62 12.49
CA VAL A 104 -4.50 -4.16 11.14
C VAL A 104 -3.29 -3.21 11.19
N ALA A 105 -3.32 -2.21 12.07
CA ALA A 105 -2.23 -1.26 12.26
C ALA A 105 -0.91 -1.92 12.67
N HIS A 106 -0.97 -2.95 13.53
CA HIS A 106 0.22 -3.70 13.91
C HIS A 106 0.83 -4.48 12.74
N GLU A 107 0.00 -5.17 11.96
CA GLU A 107 0.48 -5.94 10.80
C GLU A 107 1.05 -5.02 9.71
N ILE A 108 0.45 -3.84 9.50
CA ILE A 108 1.00 -2.82 8.58
C ILE A 108 2.39 -2.35 9.03
N GLU A 109 2.60 -2.13 10.33
CA GLU A 109 3.93 -1.79 10.88
C GLU A 109 4.96 -2.91 10.65
N GLU A 110 4.54 -4.18 10.76
CA GLU A 110 5.44 -5.31 10.46
C GLU A 110 5.73 -5.43 8.96
N LEU A 111 4.75 -5.12 8.09
CA LEU A 111 4.95 -5.10 6.64
C LEU A 111 5.96 -4.03 6.21
N ASP A 112 5.87 -2.84 6.78
CA ASP A 112 6.80 -1.72 6.55
C ASP A 112 8.24 -2.07 6.93
N LYS A 113 8.43 -2.75 8.08
CA LYS A 113 9.75 -3.26 8.48
C LYS A 113 10.31 -4.26 7.48
N LEU A 114 9.49 -5.19 6.99
CA LEU A 114 9.90 -6.17 5.98
C LEU A 114 10.26 -5.48 4.66
N PHE A 115 9.48 -4.48 4.25
CA PHE A 115 9.75 -3.69 3.06
C PHE A 115 11.16 -3.06 3.11
N HIS A 116 11.47 -2.34 4.19
CA HIS A 116 12.78 -1.70 4.33
C HIS A 116 13.95 -2.70 4.41
N GLN A 117 13.73 -3.90 4.97
CA GLN A 117 14.75 -4.96 4.94
C GLN A 117 15.04 -5.41 3.51
N ILE A 118 14.01 -5.60 2.69
CA ILE A 118 14.15 -6.00 1.28
C ILE A 118 14.81 -4.88 0.48
N GLU A 119 14.37 -3.63 0.65
CA GLU A 119 14.95 -2.47 -0.01
C GLU A 119 16.46 -2.37 0.30
N GLN A 120 16.84 -2.46 1.57
CA GLN A 120 18.23 -2.45 1.98
C GLN A 120 19.00 -3.64 1.38
N GLY A 121 18.44 -4.85 1.45
CA GLY A 121 19.05 -6.09 0.96
C GLY A 121 19.21 -6.17 -0.56
N THR A 122 18.42 -5.41 -1.31
CA THR A 122 18.42 -5.39 -2.78
C THR A 122 19.08 -4.13 -3.38
N SER A 123 19.42 -3.15 -2.56
CA SER A 123 20.00 -1.86 -2.97
C SER A 123 21.25 -1.94 -3.86
N GLN A 124 22.01 -3.04 -3.80
CA GLN A 124 23.24 -3.25 -4.58
C GLN A 124 23.05 -4.18 -5.78
N TRP A 125 21.85 -4.73 -6.00
CA TRP A 125 21.60 -5.67 -7.09
C TRP A 125 21.68 -4.98 -8.44
N GLN A 126 22.22 -5.69 -9.43
CA GLN A 126 22.37 -5.15 -10.77
C GLN A 126 21.08 -5.35 -11.53
N ARG A 127 20.66 -4.31 -12.27
CA ARG A 127 19.51 -4.44 -13.16
C ARG A 127 19.85 -5.41 -14.30
N PRO A 128 18.98 -6.39 -14.60
CA PRO A 128 19.11 -7.24 -15.78
C PRO A 128 19.15 -6.39 -17.06
N ARG A 129 20.10 -6.67 -17.96
CA ARG A 129 20.34 -5.85 -19.18
C ARG A 129 19.28 -6.02 -20.27
N TYR A 130 18.56 -7.13 -20.28
CA TYR A 130 17.55 -7.44 -21.28
C TYR A 130 16.20 -7.44 -20.60
N ARG A 131 15.49 -6.30 -20.66
CA ARG A 131 14.16 -6.28 -20.09
C ARG A 131 13.16 -5.38 -20.78
N ASP A 132 11.97 -5.97 -20.91
CA ASP A 132 10.78 -5.44 -21.55
C ASP A 132 10.00 -4.47 -20.63
N TYR A 133 9.12 -3.73 -21.31
CA TYR A 133 8.16 -2.66 -20.94
C TYR A 133 7.48 -2.61 -19.55
N HIS A 134 7.69 -3.56 -18.63
CA HIS A 134 6.90 -3.69 -17.38
C HIS A 134 7.64 -3.30 -16.09
N GLY A 135 8.75 -2.59 -16.21
CA GLY A 135 9.50 -2.02 -15.09
C GLY A 135 10.37 -3.00 -14.32
N GLY A 136 11.45 -2.48 -13.72
CA GLY A 136 12.41 -3.23 -12.90
C GLY A 136 11.92 -3.50 -11.47
N LEU A 137 12.80 -4.07 -10.64
CA LEU A 137 12.52 -4.33 -9.22
C LEU A 137 12.35 -3.04 -8.43
N ASP A 138 13.14 -2.02 -8.75
CA ASP A 138 13.06 -0.68 -8.19
C ASP A 138 11.68 -0.05 -8.40
N GLU A 139 11.14 -0.08 -9.62
CA GLU A 139 9.83 0.50 -9.92
C GLU A 139 8.70 -0.24 -9.19
N LYS A 140 8.84 -1.56 -9.00
CA LYS A 140 7.86 -2.36 -8.25
C LYS A 140 7.94 -2.10 -6.75
N LEU A 141 9.14 -1.93 -6.21
CA LEU A 141 9.33 -1.54 -4.81
C LEU A 141 8.78 -0.13 -4.55
N GLU A 142 9.03 0.83 -5.45
CA GLU A 142 8.48 2.19 -5.35
C GLU A 142 6.94 2.20 -5.39
N ALA A 143 6.34 1.42 -6.30
CA ALA A 143 4.88 1.28 -6.36
C ALA A 143 4.30 0.66 -5.08
N LEU A 144 4.97 -0.38 -4.56
CA LEU A 144 4.60 -1.03 -3.31
C LEU A 144 4.69 -0.07 -2.11
N GLU A 145 5.79 0.67 -1.98
CA GLU A 145 6.01 1.67 -0.91
C GLU A 145 4.91 2.73 -0.93
N THR A 146 4.62 3.28 -2.11
CA THR A 146 3.59 4.30 -2.29
C THR A 146 2.23 3.78 -1.82
N ASN A 147 1.86 2.56 -2.22
CA ASN A 147 0.57 1.99 -1.83
C ASN A 147 0.54 1.57 -0.35
N LEU A 148 1.68 1.17 0.21
CA LEU A 148 1.82 0.87 1.64
C LEU A 148 1.63 2.12 2.49
N HIS A 149 2.28 3.23 2.13
CA HIS A 149 2.11 4.49 2.84
C HIS A 149 0.68 5.03 2.73
N ASN A 150 0.04 4.93 1.55
CA ASN A 150 -1.38 5.27 1.42
C ASN A 150 -2.27 4.40 2.34
N LEU A 151 -1.97 3.10 2.44
CA LEU A 151 -2.67 2.19 3.35
C LEU A 151 -2.45 2.58 4.81
N MET A 152 -1.24 2.97 5.20
CA MET A 152 -0.91 3.43 6.55
C MET A 152 -1.73 4.67 6.92
N ASP A 153 -1.75 5.68 6.04
CA ASP A 153 -2.47 6.93 6.25
C ASP A 153 -3.98 6.68 6.45
N ASP A 154 -4.59 5.87 5.59
CA ASP A 154 -6.03 5.60 5.63
C ASP A 154 -6.45 4.63 6.74
N ALA A 155 -5.56 3.71 7.13
CA ALA A 155 -5.76 2.88 8.32
C ALA A 155 -5.65 3.71 9.62
N GLY A 156 -5.24 4.98 9.53
CA GLY A 156 -5.02 5.86 10.68
C GLY A 156 -3.75 5.51 11.46
N TYR A 157 -2.80 4.82 10.83
CA TYR A 157 -1.51 4.54 11.43
C TYR A 157 -0.67 5.82 11.45
N LYS A 158 -0.10 6.14 12.61
CA LYS A 158 0.90 7.20 12.75
C LYS A 158 2.21 6.55 13.16
N PRO A 159 3.26 6.56 12.33
CA PRO A 159 4.54 5.98 12.70
C PRO A 159 5.05 6.64 13.98
N LYS A 160 5.48 5.83 14.95
CA LYS A 160 5.91 6.29 16.29
C LYS A 160 7.09 7.28 16.27
N ASN A 161 7.75 7.43 15.13
CA ASN A 161 8.86 8.37 14.90
C ASN A 161 8.48 9.66 14.16
N THR A 162 7.20 9.96 13.94
CA THR A 162 6.77 11.32 13.55
C THR A 162 6.71 12.25 14.77
N LEU A 163 7.81 12.31 15.54
CA LEU A 163 8.15 13.57 16.18
C LEU A 163 8.49 14.49 15.02
N ALA A 164 7.57 15.40 14.66
CA ALA A 164 7.87 16.49 13.75
C ALA A 164 9.26 17.05 14.11
N PRO A 165 10.17 17.28 13.14
CA PRO A 165 11.48 17.84 13.46
C PRO A 165 11.23 19.04 14.36
N ARG A 166 11.72 18.95 15.60
CA ARG A 166 11.72 20.11 16.49
C ARG A 166 12.41 21.20 15.67
N PRO A 167 11.80 22.38 15.45
CA PRO A 167 12.46 23.42 14.69
C PRO A 167 13.64 23.92 15.53
N GLU A 168 14.78 23.25 15.40
CA GLU A 168 16.00 23.50 16.15
C GLU A 168 16.77 24.69 15.55
N ASN A 169 16.24 25.28 14.47
CA ASN A 169 16.72 26.50 13.83
C ASN A 169 15.55 27.43 13.47
N LEU A 170 14.76 27.86 14.46
CA LEU A 170 14.11 29.17 14.30
C LEU A 170 15.22 30.23 14.35
N PRO A 171 15.34 31.13 13.35
CA PRO A 171 16.22 32.29 13.47
C PRO A 171 15.91 32.98 14.79
N GLN A 172 16.91 33.18 15.64
CA GLN A 172 16.79 34.06 16.79
C GLN A 172 16.18 35.37 16.29
N ALA A 173 15.00 35.72 16.81
CA ALA A 173 14.34 36.96 16.46
C ALA A 173 15.34 38.10 16.69
N GLN A 174 15.78 38.73 15.60
CA GLN A 174 16.58 39.94 15.70
C GLN A 174 15.74 40.97 16.49
N PRO A 175 16.31 41.64 17.50
CA PRO A 175 15.59 42.69 18.21
C PRO A 175 15.13 43.74 17.20
N ALA A 176 13.85 44.10 17.25
CA ALA A 176 13.25 45.04 16.33
C ALA A 176 14.04 46.37 16.32
N PRO A 177 14.34 46.95 15.16
CA PRO A 177 14.93 48.28 15.09
C PRO A 177 13.96 49.31 15.68
N PRO A 178 14.46 50.37 16.35
CA PRO A 178 13.61 51.40 16.92
C PRO A 178 12.79 52.08 15.81
N SER A 179 11.48 52.09 16.01
CA SER A 179 10.49 52.70 15.12
C SER A 179 10.66 54.21 15.10
N ASN A 180 11.34 54.72 14.06
CA ASN A 180 11.35 56.14 13.78
C ASN A 180 10.90 56.39 12.34
N THR A 181 9.60 56.27 12.07
CA THR A 181 9.02 56.97 10.91
C THR A 181 7.52 57.16 11.08
N ARG A 182 7.21 58.39 11.48
CA ARG A 182 5.99 59.14 11.19
C ARG A 182 5.54 58.91 9.74
N TYR A 183 4.40 58.24 9.54
CA TYR A 183 3.65 58.27 8.29
C TYR A 183 2.17 58.62 8.54
N PRO A 184 1.55 59.41 7.63
CA PRO A 184 0.20 59.92 7.79
C PRO A 184 -0.87 58.85 7.48
N SER A 185 -2.00 58.95 8.20
CA SER A 185 -3.18 58.12 8.03
C SER A 185 -3.80 58.27 6.64
N ILE A 186 -3.74 57.19 5.84
CA ILE A 186 -4.52 57.07 4.61
C ILE A 186 -5.90 56.51 4.98
N LYS A 187 -6.94 57.33 4.79
CA LYS A 187 -8.34 56.95 4.96
C LYS A 187 -8.70 55.85 3.95
N ARG A 188 -9.27 54.76 4.45
CA ARG A 188 -9.82 53.63 3.67
C ARG A 188 -11.00 54.11 2.81
N GLN A 189 -10.87 54.00 1.49
CA GLN A 189 -12.02 53.94 0.58
C GLN A 189 -12.40 52.46 0.37
N ARG A 190 -13.62 52.11 0.78
CA ARG A 190 -14.26 50.83 0.50
C ARG A 190 -14.58 50.77 -1.00
N HIS A 191 -14.10 49.73 -1.68
CA HIS A 191 -14.61 49.32 -2.98
C HIS A 191 -15.38 48.01 -2.78
N ASP A 192 -16.69 48.10 -2.92
CA ASP A 192 -17.60 46.96 -2.96
C ASP A 192 -17.43 46.27 -4.34
N TYR A 193 -16.94 45.04 -4.33
CA TYR A 193 -16.91 44.21 -5.54
C TYR A 193 -18.18 43.35 -5.60
N PHE A 194 -18.99 43.67 -6.60
CA PHE A 194 -20.17 42.94 -7.08
C PHE A 194 -19.77 41.60 -7.71
N VAL A 195 -20.38 40.49 -7.28
CA VAL A 195 -20.20 39.15 -7.85
C VAL A 195 -21.49 38.74 -8.58
N PRO A 196 -21.47 38.46 -9.90
CA PRO A 196 -22.63 37.91 -10.59
C PRO A 196 -22.74 36.40 -10.42
N ARG A 197 -23.98 35.96 -10.19
CA ARG A 197 -24.45 34.58 -10.00
C ARG A 197 -24.76 33.94 -11.35
N SER A 198 -24.00 32.95 -11.80
CA SER A 198 -24.35 32.14 -12.98
C SER A 198 -25.03 30.83 -12.55
N ASN A 199 -26.32 30.71 -12.90
CA ASN A 199 -27.08 29.47 -12.89
C ASN A 199 -26.63 28.57 -14.05
N ASN A 200 -26.28 27.31 -13.79
CA ASN A 200 -26.18 26.31 -14.84
C ASN A 200 -27.06 25.10 -14.47
N ARG A 201 -28.25 25.07 -15.05
CA ARG A 201 -29.23 23.98 -15.01
C ARG A 201 -29.29 23.40 -16.40
N GLN A 202 -28.59 22.29 -16.65
CA GLN A 202 -28.84 21.47 -17.83
C GLN A 202 -29.59 20.21 -17.42
N GLN A 203 -30.82 20.14 -17.92
CA GLN A 203 -31.69 18.99 -17.92
C GLN A 203 -31.17 18.02 -18.99
N TYR A 204 -30.91 16.77 -18.62
CA TYR A 204 -30.83 15.68 -19.58
C TYR A 204 -32.14 14.89 -19.49
N THR A 205 -32.97 15.02 -20.52
CA THR A 205 -34.14 14.18 -20.75
C THR A 205 -33.72 12.89 -21.44
N ALA A 206 -34.30 11.79 -20.96
CA ALA A 206 -34.20 10.45 -21.52
C ALA A 206 -34.90 10.36 -22.88
N ASP A 207 -34.34 9.56 -23.79
CA ASP A 207 -35.09 8.87 -24.83
C ASP A 207 -34.36 7.57 -25.16
N ASN A 208 -35.03 6.43 -24.98
CA ASN A 208 -34.66 5.19 -25.65
C ASN A 208 -35.90 4.29 -25.74
N ARG A 209 -36.37 4.13 -26.96
CA ARG A 209 -37.30 3.09 -27.41
C ARG A 209 -36.51 1.84 -27.81
#